data_AF-A0A7S0H380-F1
#
_entry.id   AF-A0A7S0H380-F1
#
_cell.length_a   1.000
_cell.length_b   1.000
_cell.length_c   1.000
_cell.angle_alpha   90.00
_cell.angle_beta   90.00
_cell.angle_gamma   90.00
#
_symmetry.space_group_name_H-M   'P 1'
#
loop_
_entity.id
_entity.type
_entity.pdbx_description
1 polymer ?
#
loop_
_entity_poly.entity_id
_entity_poly.type
_entity_poly.pdbx_seq_one_letter_code
_entity_poly.pdbx_strand_id
1 'polypeptide(L)'
;MASRMAVVARLALISSRFSKTIYRINMARVKGRTALGNVSIRRSFHATGRRRGEETLESKLGSLNSIFAEARMEIQDALDSADTVYFNEDAQIALEMTEEVLTMYEEILESIKDEKELKSVKTSWAMRIEQLKQEAKLLEDTDH
;
A
#
# COMPACT_ATOMS: atom_id res chain seq x y z
N MET A 1 9.95 -13.58 39.59
CA MET A 1 10.03 -12.23 38.98
C MET A 1 10.77 -12.29 37.64
N ALA A 2 10.23 -13.00 36.63
CA ALA A 2 10.98 -13.27 35.40
C ALA A 2 10.12 -13.42 34.13
N SER A 3 8.92 -12.83 34.06
CA SER A 3 8.12 -12.93 32.83
C SER A 3 7.25 -11.70 32.57
N ARG A 4 7.83 -10.51 32.74
CA ARG A 4 7.28 -9.25 32.20
C ARG A 4 8.19 -8.64 31.12
N MET A 5 9.31 -9.31 30.79
CA MET A 5 10.29 -8.81 29.80
C MET A 5 10.10 -9.36 28.38
N ALA A 6 9.20 -10.33 28.16
CA ALA A 6 9.00 -10.91 26.82
C ALA A 6 8.13 -10.05 25.89
N VAL A 7 7.26 -9.19 26.42
CA VAL A 7 6.32 -8.39 25.59
C VAL A 7 7.00 -7.16 24.99
N VAL A 8 8.03 -6.63 25.64
CA VAL A 8 8.74 -5.42 25.18
C VAL A 8 9.63 -5.70 23.94
N ALA A 9 10.01 -6.96 23.72
CA ALA A 9 10.89 -7.34 22.61
C ALA A 9 10.17 -7.43 21.24
N ARG A 10 8.83 -7.52 21.20
CA ARG A 10 8.07 -7.50 19.93
C ARG A 10 7.81 -6.08 19.38
N LEU A 11 7.94 -5.05 20.21
CA LEU A 11 7.72 -3.66 19.79
C LEU A 11 8.95 -2.99 19.14
N ALA A 12 10.13 -3.61 19.21
CA ALA A 12 11.37 -2.99 18.74
C ALA A 12 11.69 -3.23 17.24
N LEU A 13 10.90 -4.03 16.52
CA LEU A 13 11.13 -4.33 15.09
C LEU A 13 10.29 -3.46 14.13
N ILE A 14 9.30 -2.72 14.63
CA ILE A 14 8.41 -1.90 13.80
C ILE A 14 9.11 -0.60 13.34
N SER A 15 10.15 -0.14 14.05
CA SER A 15 10.80 1.13 13.70
C SER A 15 11.79 1.07 12.52
N SER A 16 11.97 -0.09 11.88
CA SER A 16 12.95 -0.28 10.78
C SER A 16 12.33 -0.43 9.38
N ARG A 17 11.01 -0.25 9.21
CA ARG A 17 10.37 -0.30 7.88
C ARG A 17 9.98 1.07 7.31
N PHE A 18 10.11 2.15 8.08
CA PHE A 18 9.74 3.51 7.65
C PHE A 18 10.72 4.20 6.66
N SER A 19 11.82 3.55 6.25
CA SER A 19 12.90 4.22 5.49
C SER A 19 12.89 3.99 3.97
N LYS A 20 12.04 3.11 3.41
CA LYS A 20 12.10 2.76 1.98
C LYS A 20 11.06 3.43 1.08
N THR A 21 9.99 4.01 1.63
CA THR A 21 8.93 4.69 0.84
C THR A 21 9.42 5.94 0.09
N ILE A 22 10.60 6.47 0.44
CA ILE A 22 11.13 7.69 -0.20
C ILE A 22 11.73 7.40 -1.61
N TYR A 23 12.03 6.15 -1.97
CA TYR A 23 12.71 5.86 -3.24
C TYR A 23 11.80 5.60 -4.46
N ARG A 24 10.47 5.42 -4.30
CA ARG A 24 9.56 5.15 -5.45
C ARG A 24 9.03 6.40 -6.18
N ILE A 25 9.22 7.61 -5.65
CA ILE A 25 8.63 8.83 -6.24
C ILE A 25 9.44 9.38 -7.45
N ASN A 26 10.62 8.84 -7.76
CA ASN A 26 11.56 9.47 -8.70
C ASN A 26 11.75 8.81 -10.08
N MET A 27 10.81 7.98 -10.57
CA MET A 27 10.91 7.37 -11.91
C MET A 27 9.78 7.72 -12.90
N ALA A 28 9.07 8.83 -12.71
CA ALA A 28 8.09 9.34 -13.70
C ALA A 28 8.42 10.75 -14.24
N ARG A 29 9.70 11.15 -14.18
CA ARG A 29 10.16 12.41 -14.79
C ARG A 29 11.14 12.09 -15.90
N VAL A 30 10.64 12.08 -17.14
CA VAL A 30 11.27 12.60 -18.38
C VAL A 30 10.63 11.89 -19.58
N LYS A 31 9.67 12.57 -20.20
CA LYS A 31 9.57 12.65 -21.66
C LYS A 31 8.86 13.95 -22.02
N GLY A 32 9.64 14.90 -22.51
CA GLY A 32 9.21 16.27 -22.74
C GLY A 32 8.30 16.44 -23.96
N ARG A 33 7.76 17.65 -24.08
CA ARG A 33 7.94 18.56 -25.23
C ARG A 33 7.20 19.86 -24.95
N THR A 34 7.96 20.95 -25.02
CA THR A 34 7.49 22.33 -25.01
C THR A 34 6.81 22.66 -26.35
N ALA A 35 5.62 23.24 -26.32
CA ALA A 35 5.11 24.11 -27.39
C ALA A 35 4.01 25.03 -26.85
N LEU A 36 4.40 26.28 -26.60
CA LEU A 36 3.67 27.54 -26.80
C LEU A 36 2.13 27.49 -26.83
N GLY A 37 1.53 28.14 -25.83
CA GLY A 37 0.11 28.53 -25.85
C GLY A 37 -0.29 29.19 -24.55
N ASN A 38 -0.39 30.53 -24.56
CA ASN A 38 -0.92 31.31 -23.46
C ASN A 38 -2.37 30.88 -23.16
N VAL A 39 -2.57 30.16 -22.07
CA VAL A 39 -3.89 29.95 -21.48
C VAL A 39 -3.78 30.30 -20.01
N SER A 40 -4.44 31.40 -19.63
CA SER A 40 -4.71 31.77 -18.24
C SER A 40 -5.55 30.68 -17.58
N ILE A 41 -4.90 29.63 -17.11
CA ILE A 41 -5.51 28.69 -16.17
C ILE A 41 -5.26 29.28 -14.79
N ARG A 42 -6.27 29.97 -14.24
CA ARG A 42 -6.41 30.14 -12.80
C ARG A 42 -6.60 28.74 -12.21
N ARG A 43 -5.49 28.02 -12.03
CA ARG A 43 -5.47 26.74 -11.34
C ARG A 43 -5.61 27.10 -9.87
N SER A 44 -6.82 26.93 -9.33
CA SER A 44 -7.05 26.90 -7.90
C SER A 44 -6.13 25.84 -7.32
N PHE A 45 -5.01 26.28 -6.76
CA PHE A 45 -4.18 25.45 -5.91
C PHE A 45 -5.06 25.04 -4.74
N HIS A 46 -5.54 23.80 -4.73
CA HIS A 46 -5.92 23.14 -3.49
C HIS A 46 -4.64 22.87 -2.71
N ALA A 47 -4.08 23.94 -2.16
CA ALA A 47 -3.08 23.86 -1.11
C ALA A 47 -3.81 23.42 0.16
N THR A 48 -4.08 22.12 0.30
CA THR A 48 -4.34 21.57 1.62
C THR A 48 -3.01 21.59 2.36
N GLY A 49 -2.74 22.73 3.01
CA GLY A 49 -1.70 22.84 4.00
C GLY A 49 -1.88 21.70 4.98
N ARG A 50 -0.94 20.75 4.95
CA ARG A 50 -0.85 19.62 5.87
C ARG A 50 -0.58 20.21 7.27
N ARG A 51 -1.63 20.66 7.95
CA ARG A 51 -1.67 20.56 9.40
C ARG A 51 -1.46 19.08 9.67
N ARG A 52 -0.52 18.73 10.53
CA ARG A 52 -0.34 17.37 11.06
C ARG A 52 -1.55 17.06 11.93
N GLY A 53 -2.70 16.93 11.27
CA GLY A 53 -3.99 16.62 11.84
C GLY A 53 -4.13 15.12 11.90
N GLU A 54 -4.76 14.66 12.96
CA GLU A 54 -5.09 13.27 13.24
C GLU A 54 -5.60 12.56 11.98
N GLU A 55 -4.92 11.47 11.60
CA GLU A 55 -5.31 10.69 10.43
C GLU A 55 -6.63 9.97 10.75
N THR A 56 -7.72 10.42 10.12
CA THR A 56 -9.04 9.83 10.32
C THR A 56 -9.10 8.41 9.77
N LEU A 57 -9.97 7.57 10.32
CA LEU A 57 -10.19 6.21 9.80
C LEU A 57 -10.53 6.20 8.31
N GLU A 58 -11.33 7.16 7.84
CA GLU A 58 -11.65 7.32 6.42
C GLU A 58 -10.42 7.62 5.56
N SER A 59 -9.49 8.45 6.06
CA SER A 59 -8.23 8.73 5.37
C SER A 59 -7.35 7.48 5.28
N LYS A 60 -7.26 6.71 6.37
CA LYS A 60 -6.50 5.45 6.39
C LYS A 60 -7.08 4.40 5.44
N LEU A 61 -8.40 4.24 5.43
CA LEU A 61 -9.10 3.37 4.50
C LEU A 61 -8.95 3.84 3.04
N GLY A 62 -8.88 5.15 2.81
CA GLY A 62 -8.57 5.73 1.51
C GLY A 62 -7.15 5.38 1.04
N SER A 63 -6.14 5.53 1.90
CA SER A 63 -4.77 5.11 1.62
C SER A 63 -4.68 3.60 1.36
N LEU A 64 -5.34 2.79 2.19
CA LEU A 64 -5.41 1.33 2.01
C LEU A 64 -6.00 0.98 0.64
N ASN A 65 -7.06 1.67 0.22
CA ASN A 65 -7.67 1.44 -1.09
C ASN A 65 -6.76 1.85 -2.26
N SER A 66 -5.95 2.89 -2.11
CA SER A 66 -4.94 3.27 -3.12
C SER A 66 -3.91 2.15 -3.29
N ILE A 67 -3.32 1.71 -2.17
CA ILE A 67 -2.25 0.71 -2.21
C ILE A 67 -2.81 -0.68 -2.61
N PHE A 68 -4.06 -0.98 -2.25
CA PHE A 68 -4.77 -2.16 -2.77
C PHE A 68 -4.90 -2.14 -4.29
N ALA A 69 -5.26 -1.00 -4.89
CA ALA A 69 -5.37 -0.88 -6.33
C ALA A 69 -4.01 -0.99 -7.02
N GLU A 70 -2.98 -0.38 -6.42
CA GLU A 70 -1.59 -0.49 -6.90
C GLU A 70 -1.07 -1.93 -6.82
N ALA A 71 -1.28 -2.63 -5.70
CA ALA A 71 -0.86 -4.03 -5.54
C ALA A 71 -1.48 -4.94 -6.63
N ARG A 72 -2.76 -4.76 -6.95
CA ARG A 72 -3.40 -5.52 -8.05
C ARG A 72 -2.82 -5.19 -9.42
N MET A 73 -2.45 -3.94 -9.66
CA MET A 73 -1.81 -3.53 -10.92
C MET A 73 -0.43 -4.18 -11.05
N GLU A 74 0.38 -4.14 -9.99
CA GLU A 74 1.70 -4.79 -9.97
C GLU A 74 1.59 -6.32 -10.14
N ILE A 75 0.56 -6.95 -9.56
CA ILE A 75 0.31 -8.38 -9.79
C ILE A 75 0.01 -8.65 -11.27
N GLN A 76 -0.81 -7.81 -11.92
CA GLN A 76 -1.11 -7.96 -13.35
C GLN A 76 0.13 -7.73 -14.20
N ASP A 77 0.92 -6.70 -13.90
CA ASP A 77 2.15 -6.39 -14.62
C ASP A 77 3.17 -7.54 -14.50
N ALA A 78 3.28 -8.15 -13.32
CA ALA A 78 4.10 -9.35 -13.10
C ALA A 78 3.58 -10.56 -13.88
N LEU A 79 2.27 -10.79 -13.92
CA LEU A 79 1.70 -11.88 -14.74
C LEU A 79 1.94 -11.65 -16.24
N ASP A 80 1.86 -10.41 -16.71
CA ASP A 80 2.15 -10.06 -18.10
C ASP A 80 3.64 -10.22 -18.44
N SER A 81 4.53 -10.11 -17.45
CA SER A 81 5.98 -10.31 -17.60
C SER A 81 6.45 -11.75 -17.32
N ALA A 82 5.54 -12.69 -17.05
CA ALA A 82 5.84 -14.09 -16.69
C ALA A 82 6.74 -14.84 -17.67
N ASP A 83 6.66 -14.55 -18.97
CA ASP A 83 7.51 -15.15 -20.00
C ASP A 83 8.85 -14.41 -20.20
N THR A 84 9.22 -13.52 -19.28
CA THR A 84 10.41 -12.67 -19.37
C THR A 84 11.34 -12.85 -18.18
N VAL A 85 12.60 -12.44 -18.34
CA VAL A 85 13.59 -12.45 -17.26
C VAL A 85 13.28 -11.45 -16.13
N TYR A 86 12.29 -10.57 -16.32
CA TYR A 86 11.87 -9.56 -15.33
C TYR A 86 10.83 -10.11 -14.36
N PHE A 87 10.23 -11.26 -14.66
CA PHE A 87 9.16 -11.85 -13.86
C PHE A 87 9.49 -11.90 -12.37
N ASN A 88 10.67 -12.41 -12.01
CA ASN A 88 11.03 -12.60 -10.60
C ASN A 88 11.15 -11.28 -9.83
N GLU A 89 11.63 -10.21 -10.48
CA GLU A 89 11.71 -8.89 -9.86
C GLU A 89 10.32 -8.26 -9.72
N ASP A 90 9.50 -8.34 -10.78
CA ASP A 90 8.13 -7.80 -10.79
C ASP A 90 7.22 -8.55 -9.81
N ALA A 91 7.31 -9.87 -9.77
CA ALA A 91 6.58 -10.73 -8.83
C ALA A 91 6.98 -10.41 -7.37
N GLN A 92 8.28 -10.21 -7.10
CA GLN A 92 8.71 -9.80 -5.75
C GLN A 92 8.11 -8.45 -5.35
N ILE A 93 8.08 -7.46 -6.25
CA ILE A 93 7.48 -6.15 -5.97
C ILE A 93 5.98 -6.28 -5.69
N ALA A 94 5.27 -7.09 -6.49
CA ALA A 94 3.85 -7.36 -6.32
C ALA A 94 3.54 -8.06 -4.98
N LEU A 95 4.37 -9.01 -4.56
CA LEU A 95 4.26 -9.69 -3.27
C LEU A 95 4.53 -8.73 -2.10
N GLU A 96 5.58 -7.90 -2.19
CA GLU A 96 5.89 -6.89 -1.17
C GLU A 96 4.75 -5.86 -1.01
N MET A 97 4.15 -5.41 -2.12
CA MET A 97 2.99 -4.52 -2.10
C MET A 97 1.76 -5.19 -1.50
N THR A 98 1.54 -6.47 -1.79
CA THR A 98 0.46 -7.26 -1.19
C THR A 98 0.64 -7.38 0.33
N GLU A 99 1.85 -7.67 0.80
CA GLU A 99 2.17 -7.67 2.23
C GLU A 99 1.93 -6.30 2.87
N GLU A 100 2.23 -5.21 2.17
CA GLU A 100 1.99 -3.85 2.66
C GLU A 100 0.49 -3.60 2.89
N VAL A 101 -0.37 -4.01 1.94
CA VAL A 101 -1.83 -3.93 2.08
C VAL A 101 -2.32 -4.71 3.30
N LEU A 102 -1.84 -5.95 3.47
CA LEU A 102 -2.22 -6.78 4.61
C LEU A 102 -1.82 -6.15 5.94
N THR A 103 -0.61 -5.62 6.01
CA THR A 103 -0.07 -4.97 7.21
C THR A 103 -0.87 -3.73 7.55
N MET A 104 -1.11 -2.82 6.59
CA MET A 104 -1.92 -1.62 6.82
C MET A 104 -3.35 -1.95 7.22
N TYR A 105 -3.94 -2.99 6.63
CA TYR A 105 -5.27 -3.45 7.01
C TYR A 105 -5.30 -3.90 8.47
N GLU A 106 -4.33 -4.70 8.92
CA GLU A 106 -4.20 -5.13 10.32
C GLU A 106 -4.01 -3.93 11.26
N GLU A 107 -3.13 -2.98 10.91
CA GLU A 107 -2.92 -1.75 11.70
C GLU A 107 -4.20 -0.90 11.83
N ILE A 108 -4.98 -0.80 10.75
CA ILE A 108 -6.28 -0.10 10.77
C ILE A 108 -7.22 -0.80 11.73
N LEU A 109 -7.33 -2.12 11.66
CA LEU A 109 -8.18 -2.91 12.55
C LEU A 109 -7.79 -2.75 14.02
N GLU A 110 -6.49 -2.75 14.33
CA GLU A 110 -5.99 -2.51 15.69
C GLU A 110 -6.26 -1.09 16.20
N SER A 111 -6.34 -0.11 15.29
CA SER A 111 -6.61 1.28 15.65
C SER A 111 -8.09 1.57 15.97
N ILE A 112 -9.01 0.70 15.55
CA ILE A 112 -10.46 0.87 15.78
C ILE A 112 -10.83 0.36 17.17
N LYS A 113 -11.35 1.26 18.02
CA LYS A 113 -11.83 0.93 19.37
C LYS A 113 -13.30 0.54 19.43
N ASP A 114 -14.09 0.98 18.45
CA ASP A 114 -15.52 0.69 18.36
C ASP A 114 -15.77 -0.67 17.71
N GLU A 115 -16.43 -1.58 18.41
CA GLU A 115 -16.66 -2.94 17.93
C GLU A 115 -17.57 -3.00 16.68
N LYS A 116 -18.52 -2.06 16.55
CA LYS A 116 -19.45 -2.02 15.42
C LYS A 116 -18.74 -1.56 14.16
N GLU A 117 -17.91 -0.53 14.27
CA GLU A 117 -17.06 -0.05 13.18
C GLU A 117 -16.03 -1.11 12.76
N LEU A 118 -15.38 -1.77 13.72
CA LEU A 118 -14.45 -2.86 13.47
C LEU A 118 -15.12 -4.01 12.71
N LYS A 119 -16.32 -4.42 13.13
CA LYS A 119 -17.09 -5.47 12.43
C LYS A 119 -17.49 -5.04 11.01
N SER A 120 -17.88 -3.77 10.84
CA SER A 120 -18.22 -3.20 9.53
C SER A 120 -17.03 -3.24 8.56
N VAL A 121 -15.86 -2.75 9.02
CA VAL A 121 -14.61 -2.74 8.24
C VAL A 121 -14.16 -4.16 7.91
N LYS A 122 -14.18 -5.08 8.89
CA LYS A 122 -13.83 -6.49 8.65
C LYS A 122 -14.71 -7.13 7.58
N THR A 123 -16.01 -6.88 7.65
CA THR A 123 -16.97 -7.49 6.69
C THR A 123 -16.78 -6.93 5.28
N SER A 124 -16.55 -5.62 5.14
CA SER A 124 -16.37 -4.99 3.83
C SER A 124 -15.04 -5.34 3.16
N TRP A 125 -14.00 -5.57 3.95
CA TRP A 125 -12.66 -5.88 3.44
C TRP A 125 -12.32 -7.37 3.36
N ALA A 126 -13.01 -8.25 4.09
CA ALA A 126 -12.71 -9.68 4.13
C ALA A 126 -12.58 -10.31 2.74
N MET A 127 -13.57 -10.08 1.86
CA MET A 127 -13.55 -10.65 0.51
C MET A 127 -12.45 -10.05 -0.37
N ARG A 128 -12.19 -8.74 -0.25
CA ARG A 128 -11.17 -8.05 -1.05
C ARG A 128 -9.77 -8.52 -0.69
N ILE A 129 -9.50 -8.65 0.60
CA ILE A 129 -8.22 -9.16 1.11
C ILE A 129 -8.02 -10.61 0.68
N GLU A 130 -9.05 -11.44 0.76
CA GLU A 130 -8.95 -12.83 0.30
C GLU A 130 -8.68 -12.91 -1.20
N GLN A 131 -9.36 -12.11 -2.02
CA GLN A 131 -9.10 -12.04 -3.46
C GLN A 131 -7.67 -11.64 -3.78
N LEU A 132 -7.15 -10.60 -3.11
CA LEU A 132 -5.77 -10.16 -3.31
C LEU A 132 -4.75 -11.25 -2.95
N LYS A 133 -4.99 -12.00 -1.87
CA LYS A 133 -4.14 -13.15 -1.51
C LYS A 133 -4.15 -14.25 -2.55
N GLN A 134 -5.30 -14.55 -3.14
CA GLN A 134 -5.40 -15.55 -4.22
C GLN A 134 -4.66 -15.08 -5.48
N GLU A 135 -4.78 -13.80 -5.83
CA GLU A 135 -4.05 -13.19 -6.95
C GLU A 135 -2.53 -13.22 -6.72
N ALA A 136 -2.07 -12.89 -5.51
CA ALA A 136 -0.66 -12.99 -5.15
C ALA A 136 -0.14 -14.43 -5.14
N LYS A 137 -0.93 -15.39 -4.65
CA LYS A 137 -0.58 -16.81 -4.68
C LYS A 137 -0.40 -17.33 -6.10
N LEU A 138 -1.21 -16.83 -7.05
CA LEU A 138 -1.06 -17.20 -8.45
C LEU A 138 0.33 -16.85 -9.00
N LEU A 139 0.93 -15.74 -8.54
CA LEU A 139 2.31 -15.39 -8.91
C LEU A 139 3.32 -16.39 -8.34
N GLU A 140 3.17 -16.79 -7.06
CA GLU A 140 4.05 -17.78 -6.43
C GLU A 140 3.99 -19.13 -7.16
N ASP A 141 2.81 -19.53 -7.61
CA ASP A 141 2.59 -20.76 -8.38
C ASP A 141 3.11 -20.65 -9.84
N THR A 142 3.39 -19.44 -10.33
CA THR A 142 3.91 -19.18 -11.70
C THR A 142 5.44 -19.19 -11.77
N ASP A 143 6.15 -19.00 -10.65
CA ASP A 143 7.62 -19.03 -10.54
C ASP A 143 8.20 -20.47 -10.56
N HIS A 144 7.78 -21.31 -11.52
CA HIS A 144 8.16 -22.72 -11.64
C HIS A 144 8.91 -23.06 -12.93
#